data_AF-E6LEW4-F1
#
_entry.id   AF-E6LEW4-F1
#
_cell.length_a   1.000
_cell.length_b   1.000
_cell.length_c   1.000
_cell.angle_alpha   90.00
_cell.angle_beta   90.00
_cell.angle_gamma   90.00
#
_symmetry.space_group_name_H-M   'P 1'
#
loop_
_entity.id
_entity.type
_entity.pdbx_description
1 polymer ?
#
loop_
_entity_poly.entity_id
_entity_poly.type
_entity_poly.pdbx_seq_one_letter_code
_entity_poly.pdbx_strand_id
1 'polypeptide(L)'
;MKILPITMEDTQNKLTVHAMGYVMDTIPEIDPNRRRPAIIICPGGGYHRLSPRESEPVAIQMLALGYQAFILQYSVDAESFYPKQLFQLAHLIRYVRQHAMEFTVDPEKIVVAGFSAVGHLT
;
A
#
# COMPACT_ATOMS: atom_id res chain seq x y z
N MET A 1 -14.02 7.06 -7.13
CA MET A 1 -12.77 6.32 -6.83
C MET A 1 -11.62 7.18 -7.30
N LYS A 2 -10.63 7.39 -6.43
CA LYS A 2 -9.42 8.17 -6.68
C LYS A 2 -8.22 7.24 -6.82
N ILE A 3 -7.36 7.53 -7.77
CA ILE A 3 -6.05 6.90 -7.94
C ILE A 3 -5.00 7.94 -7.55
N LEU A 4 -4.19 7.62 -6.54
CA LEU A 4 -3.33 8.58 -5.85
C LEU A 4 -1.87 8.08 -5.89
N PRO A 5 -0.99 8.71 -6.66
CA PRO A 5 0.45 8.48 -6.50
C PRO A 5 0.88 9.05 -5.15
N ILE A 6 1.52 8.22 -4.33
CA ILE A 6 2.01 8.58 -3.00
C ILE A 6 3.52 8.47 -3.03
N THR A 7 4.20 9.56 -2.68
CA THR A 7 5.64 9.59 -2.45
C THR A 7 5.91 10.09 -1.05
N MET A 8 6.74 9.39 -0.32
CA MET A 8 7.16 9.74 1.03
C MET A 8 8.67 9.77 1.10
N GLU A 9 9.22 10.80 1.72
CA GLU A 9 10.65 10.95 1.92
C GLU A 9 10.95 10.99 3.41
N ASP A 10 11.82 10.09 3.87
CA ASP A 10 12.45 10.15 5.18
C ASP A 10 13.89 10.63 5.00
N THR A 11 14.10 11.92 5.30
CA THR A 11 15.39 12.57 5.20
C THR A 11 16.40 12.09 6.25
N GLN A 12 15.93 11.63 7.42
CA GLN A 12 16.80 11.11 8.47
C GLN A 12 17.37 9.74 8.07
N ASN A 13 16.52 8.87 7.53
CA ASN A 13 16.91 7.51 7.13
C ASN A 13 17.30 7.39 5.64
N LYS A 14 17.32 8.51 4.89
CA LYS A 14 17.56 8.55 3.44
C LYS A 14 16.71 7.51 2.69
N LEU A 15 15.43 7.43 3.04
CA LEU A 15 14.50 6.44 2.51
C LEU A 15 13.39 7.12 1.72
N THR A 16 13.26 6.76 0.44
CA THR A 16 12.12 7.16 -0.38
C THR A 16 11.17 5.98 -0.55
N VAL A 17 9.88 6.24 -0.40
CA VAL A 17 8.80 5.25 -0.57
C VAL A 17 7.87 5.74 -1.66
N HIS A 18 7.59 4.87 -2.63
CA HIS A 18 6.59 5.10 -3.64
C HIS A 18 5.45 4.10 -3.48
N ALA A 19 4.21 4.58 -3.65
CA ALA A 19 3.04 3.74 -3.64
C ALA A 19 1.96 4.29 -4.57
N MET A 20 1.04 3.41 -4.97
CA MET A 20 -0.18 3.80 -5.68
C MET A 20 -1.39 3.47 -4.81
N GLY A 21 -2.13 4.49 -4.38
CA GLY A 21 -3.37 4.35 -3.62
C GLY A 21 -4.59 4.31 -4.53
N TYR A 22 -5.47 3.35 -4.29
CA TYR A 22 -6.79 3.24 -4.89
C TYR A 22 -7.81 3.40 -3.77
N VAL A 23 -8.48 4.54 -3.76
CA VAL A 23 -9.34 4.96 -2.66
C VAL A 23 -10.75 5.18 -3.18
N MET A 24 -11.71 4.37 -2.74
CA MET A 24 -13.13 4.61 -2.97
C MET A 24 -13.59 5.81 -2.15
N ASP A 25 -14.37 6.69 -2.79
CA ASP A 25 -15.04 7.78 -2.10
C ASP A 25 -16.13 7.23 -1.18
N THR A 26 -16.39 7.95 -0.10
CA THR A 26 -17.58 7.75 0.72
C THR A 26 -18.78 8.44 0.09
N ILE A 27 -19.95 7.86 0.33
CA ILE A 27 -21.25 8.43 -0.03
C ILE A 27 -21.94 8.71 1.30
N PRO A 28 -21.86 9.95 1.82
CA PRO A 28 -22.36 10.29 3.15
C PRO A 28 -23.85 10.00 3.34
N GLU A 29 -24.63 9.99 2.26
CA GLU A 29 -26.06 9.68 2.26
C GLU A 29 -26.34 8.20 2.58
N ILE A 30 -25.38 7.30 2.31
CA ILE A 30 -25.50 5.87 2.59
C ILE A 30 -24.96 5.57 3.99
N ASP A 31 -23.75 6.04 4.28
CA ASP A 31 -23.12 5.87 5.59
C ASP A 31 -22.05 6.96 5.79
N PRO A 32 -22.36 8.01 6.59
CA PRO A 32 -21.44 9.12 6.81
C PRO A 32 -20.26 8.75 7.70
N ASN A 33 -20.34 7.64 8.44
CA ASN A 33 -19.30 7.17 9.34
C ASN A 33 -18.53 5.98 8.76
N ARG A 34 -18.79 5.61 7.50
CA ARG A 34 -18.19 4.44 6.87
C ARG A 34 -16.68 4.52 6.98
N ARG A 35 -16.05 3.48 7.54
CA ARG A 35 -14.61 3.25 7.48
C ARG A 35 -14.35 1.89 6.87
N ARG A 36 -13.36 1.82 5.99
CA ARG A 36 -13.01 0.60 5.25
C ARG A 36 -11.71 0.02 5.80
N PRO A 37 -11.53 -1.30 5.81
CA PRO A 37 -10.20 -1.86 6.00
C PRO A 37 -9.28 -1.43 4.86
N ALA A 38 -7.97 -1.36 5.10
CA ALA A 38 -6.98 -1.13 4.07
C ALA A 38 -6.15 -2.40 3.81
N ILE A 39 -5.77 -2.60 2.55
CA ILE A 39 -4.78 -3.60 2.17
C ILE A 39 -3.58 -2.93 1.54
N ILE A 40 -2.40 -3.27 2.05
CA ILE A 40 -1.12 -2.94 1.44
C ILE A 40 -0.68 -4.14 0.60
N ILE A 41 -0.52 -3.93 -0.71
CA ILE A 41 -0.14 -4.95 -1.67
C ILE A 41 1.36 -4.79 -1.95
N CYS A 42 2.12 -5.85 -1.73
CA CYS A 42 3.54 -5.93 -2.06
C CYS A 42 3.69 -6.91 -3.24
N PRO A 43 3.82 -6.40 -4.48
CA PRO A 43 3.90 -7.25 -5.67
C PRO A 43 5.08 -8.21 -5.62
N GLY A 44 5.03 -9.32 -6.36
CA GLY A 44 6.19 -10.19 -6.52
C GLY A 44 7.22 -9.63 -7.51
N GLY A 45 8.17 -10.47 -7.91
CA GLY A 45 9.22 -10.13 -8.89
C GLY A 45 10.65 -10.30 -8.37
N GLY A 46 10.84 -11.07 -7.29
CA GLY A 46 12.16 -11.53 -6.86
C GLY A 46 13.13 -10.43 -6.44
N TYR A 47 12.61 -9.27 -6.00
CA TYR A 47 13.40 -8.06 -5.71
C TYR A 47 14.15 -7.46 -6.91
N HIS A 48 13.88 -7.94 -8.13
CA HIS A 48 14.48 -7.40 -9.36
C HIS A 48 13.48 -6.59 -10.21
N ARG A 49 12.19 -6.76 -9.94
CA ARG A 49 11.10 -6.02 -10.59
C ARG A 49 9.85 -6.05 -9.72
N LEU A 50 8.86 -5.26 -10.10
CA LEU A 50 7.50 -5.33 -9.58
C LEU A 50 6.61 -6.03 -10.61
N SER A 51 5.93 -7.09 -10.21
CA SER A 51 5.08 -7.89 -11.07
C SER A 51 3.71 -7.21 -11.29
N PRO A 52 3.38 -6.74 -12.52
CA PRO A 52 2.10 -6.08 -12.75
C PRO A 52 0.88 -6.98 -12.50
N ARG A 53 1.06 -8.30 -12.65
CA ARG A 53 0.01 -9.32 -12.42
C ARG A 53 -0.41 -9.41 -10.95
N GLU A 54 0.46 -9.02 -10.03
CA GLU A 54 0.28 -9.09 -8.58
C GLU A 54 0.11 -7.68 -7.97
N SER A 55 -0.18 -6.67 -8.81
CA SER A 55 -0.33 -5.27 -8.43
C SER A 55 -1.78 -4.81 -8.60
N GLU A 56 -2.07 -4.05 -9.68
CA GLU A 56 -3.36 -3.40 -9.92
C GLU A 56 -4.54 -4.37 -10.05
N PRO A 57 -4.41 -5.55 -10.71
CA PRO A 57 -5.50 -6.53 -10.73
C PRO A 57 -5.94 -6.96 -9.32
N VAL A 58 -4.97 -7.14 -8.41
CA VAL A 58 -5.23 -7.48 -7.01
C VAL A 58 -5.91 -6.30 -6.31
N ALA A 59 -5.41 -5.07 -6.50
CA ALA A 59 -6.01 -3.87 -5.91
C ALA A 59 -7.48 -3.72 -6.31
N ILE A 60 -7.81 -3.89 -7.59
CA ILE A 60 -9.19 -3.82 -8.10
C ILE A 60 -10.09 -4.87 -7.44
N GLN A 61 -9.60 -6.11 -7.31
CA GLN A 61 -10.37 -7.17 -6.65
C GLN A 61 -10.63 -6.84 -5.17
N MET A 62 -9.64 -6.27 -4.48
CA MET A 62 -9.79 -5.90 -3.07
C MET A 62 -10.72 -4.71 -2.86
N LEU A 63 -10.73 -3.75 -3.79
CA LEU A 63 -11.72 -2.66 -3.81
C LEU A 63 -13.14 -3.21 -3.91
N ALA A 64 -13.36 -4.21 -4.78
CA ALA A 64 -14.66 -4.87 -4.92
C ALA A 64 -15.10 -5.58 -3.63
N LEU A 65 -14.15 -6.09 -2.83
CA LEU A 65 -14.39 -6.65 -1.50
C LEU A 65 -14.56 -5.60 -0.39
N GLY A 66 -14.45 -4.32 -0.72
CA GLY A 66 -14.73 -3.21 0.18
C GLY A 66 -13.50 -2.60 0.87
N TYR A 67 -12.29 -3.06 0.56
CA TYR A 67 -11.04 -2.51 1.08
C TYR A 67 -10.66 -1.21 0.36
N GLN A 68 -9.86 -0.35 1.00
CA GLN A 68 -8.99 0.57 0.28
C GLN A 68 -7.68 -0.15 -0.05
N ALA A 69 -7.12 0.05 -1.24
CA ALA A 69 -5.95 -0.69 -1.69
C ALA A 69 -4.76 0.24 -1.94
N PHE A 70 -3.58 -0.14 -1.46
CA PHE A 70 -2.35 0.60 -1.66
C PHE A 70 -1.26 -0.34 -2.15
N ILE A 71 -0.67 -0.06 -3.31
CA ILE A 71 0.37 -0.89 -3.90
C ILE A 71 1.72 -0.30 -3.55
N LEU A 72 2.55 -1.02 -2.80
CA LEU A 72 3.92 -0.62 -2.50
C LEU A 72 4.81 -0.83 -3.72
N GLN A 73 5.45 0.23 -4.18
CA GLN A 73 6.48 0.20 -5.21
C GLN A 73 7.86 0.19 -4.53
N TYR A 74 8.20 -0.93 -3.90
CA TYR A 74 9.47 -1.07 -3.18
C TYR A 74 10.67 -1.04 -4.12
N SER A 75 11.83 -0.67 -3.58
CA SER A 75 13.06 -0.57 -4.38
C SER A 75 13.57 -1.94 -4.81
N VAL A 76 13.92 -2.05 -6.10
CA VAL A 76 14.40 -3.26 -6.78
C VAL A 76 15.75 -3.06 -7.48
N ASP A 77 16.38 -1.90 -7.29
CA ASP A 77 17.70 -1.62 -7.84
C ASP A 77 18.78 -2.47 -7.18
N ALA A 78 19.94 -2.57 -7.85
CA ALA A 78 21.07 -3.40 -7.41
C ALA A 78 21.67 -2.96 -6.06
N GLU A 79 21.34 -1.77 -5.56
CA GLU A 79 21.80 -1.27 -4.26
C GLU A 79 20.75 -1.42 -3.16
N SER A 80 19.55 -1.89 -3.51
CA SER A 80 18.43 -2.03 -2.59
C SER A 80 18.37 -3.43 -2.03
N PHE A 81 19.09 -3.60 -0.92
CA PHE A 81 19.09 -4.83 -0.15
C PHE A 81 18.17 -4.74 1.07
N TYR A 82 17.74 -5.90 1.54
CA TYR A 82 17.13 -6.03 2.86
C TYR A 82 18.04 -5.37 3.92
N PRO A 83 17.50 -4.60 4.88
CA PRO A 83 16.08 -4.42 5.23
C PRO A 83 15.37 -3.21 4.58
N LYS A 84 15.90 -2.61 3.51
CA LYS A 84 15.33 -1.38 2.91
C LYS A 84 13.85 -1.52 2.57
N GLN A 85 13.45 -2.60 1.91
CA GLN A 85 12.06 -2.85 1.50
C GLN A 85 11.12 -3.03 2.69
N LEU A 86 11.61 -3.63 3.78
CA LEU A 86 10.85 -3.76 5.03
C LEU A 86 10.57 -2.39 5.63
N PHE A 87 11.55 -1.48 5.62
CA PHE A 87 11.32 -0.10 6.07
C PHE A 87 10.35 0.65 5.17
N GLN A 88 10.42 0.47 3.85
CA GLN A 88 9.46 1.07 2.92
C GLN A 88 8.02 0.60 3.20
N LEU A 89 7.84 -0.70 3.46
CA LEU A 89 6.56 -1.26 3.88
C LEU A 89 6.08 -0.66 5.21
N ALA A 90 6.94 -0.64 6.23
CA ALA A 90 6.60 -0.07 7.54
C ALA A 90 6.22 1.42 7.44
N HIS A 91 6.92 2.18 6.60
CA HIS A 91 6.59 3.58 6.32
C HIS A 91 5.21 3.71 5.67
N LEU A 92 4.92 2.93 4.63
CA LEU A 92 3.62 2.99 3.98
C LEU A 92 2.47 2.63 4.94
N ILE A 93 2.65 1.59 5.76
CA ILE A 93 1.68 1.23 6.80
C ILE A 93 1.46 2.40 7.77
N ARG A 94 2.54 3.02 8.25
CA ARG A 94 2.46 4.18 9.13
C ARG A 94 1.74 5.34 8.47
N TYR A 95 2.02 5.62 7.20
CA TYR A 95 1.39 6.70 6.44
C TYR A 95 -0.10 6.48 6.26
N VAL A 96 -0.52 5.29 5.82
CA VAL A 96 -1.94 4.96 5.67
C VAL A 96 -2.66 5.07 7.02
N ARG A 97 -2.02 4.67 8.12
CA ARG A 97 -2.58 4.84 9.47
C ARG A 97 -2.72 6.31 9.88
N GLN A 98 -1.71 7.14 9.61
CA GLN A 98 -1.72 8.57 9.93
C GLN A 98 -2.74 9.35 9.09
N HIS A 99 -2.95 8.95 7.83
CA HIS A 99 -3.89 9.54 6.90
C HIS A 99 -5.22 8.77 6.82
N ALA A 100 -5.54 7.96 7.84
CA ALA A 100 -6.71 7.09 7.82
C ALA A 100 -8.03 7.86 7.61
N MET A 101 -8.16 9.07 8.17
CA MET A 101 -9.33 9.92 7.93
C MET A 101 -9.46 10.36 6.47
N GLU A 102 -8.35 10.75 5.85
CA GLU A 102 -8.31 11.19 4.45
C GLU A 102 -8.69 10.07 3.49
N PHE A 103 -8.17 8.86 3.75
CA PHE A 103 -8.45 7.68 2.92
C PHE A 103 -9.72 6.93 3.32
N THR A 104 -10.43 7.41 4.35
CA THR A 104 -11.59 6.74 4.94
C THR A 104 -11.29 5.27 5.34
N VAL A 105 -10.12 5.08 5.94
CA VAL A 105 -9.61 3.81 6.43
C VAL A 105 -9.89 3.67 7.93
N ASP A 106 -10.16 2.44 8.36
CA ASP A 106 -10.13 2.05 9.77
C ASP A 106 -8.66 1.78 10.18
N PRO A 107 -8.03 2.63 11.01
CA PRO A 107 -6.60 2.55 11.32
C PRO A 107 -6.19 1.25 12.03
N GLU A 108 -7.17 0.55 12.63
CA GLU A 108 -6.99 -0.74 13.31
C GLU A 108 -7.13 -1.93 12.36
N LYS A 109 -7.51 -1.70 11.09
CA LYS A 109 -7.73 -2.75 10.08
C LYS A 109 -6.89 -2.52 8.84
N ILE A 110 -5.58 -2.58 9.01
CA ILE A 110 -4.60 -2.51 7.92
C ILE A 110 -3.95 -3.89 7.79
N VAL A 111 -4.17 -4.55 6.66
CA VAL A 111 -3.57 -5.85 6.34
C VAL A 111 -2.53 -5.71 5.24
N VAL A 112 -1.60 -6.65 5.18
CA VAL A 112 -0.55 -6.70 4.15
C VAL A 112 -0.70 -8.00 3.36
N ALA A 113 -0.58 -7.92 2.03
CA ALA A 113 -0.51 -9.08 1.15
C ALA A 113 0.76 -9.03 0.31
N GLY A 114 1.62 -10.03 0.52
CA GLY A 114 2.86 -10.23 -0.23
C GLY A 114 2.73 -11.37 -1.21
N PHE A 115 3.29 -11.20 -2.41
CA PHE A 115 3.25 -12.21 -3.46
C PHE A 115 4.67 -12.71 -3.79
N SER A 116 4.82 -14.02 -3.98
CA SER A 116 6.09 -14.66 -4.34
C SER A 116 7.22 -14.35 -3.33
N ALA A 117 8.39 -13.92 -3.79
CA ALA A 117 9.56 -13.61 -2.97
C ALA A 117 9.32 -12.54 -1.89
N VAL A 118 8.27 -11.73 -2.04
CA VAL A 118 7.90 -10.67 -1.10
C VAL A 118 6.99 -11.18 0.01
N GLY A 119 6.52 -12.42 -0.05
CA GLY A 119 5.92 -13.08 1.12
C GLY A 119 6.87 -13.15 2.32
N HIS A 120 8.18 -12.95 2.10
CA HIS A 120 9.16 -12.79 3.18
C HIS A 120 9.01 -11.47 3.96
N LEU A 121 8.39 -10.44 3.40
CA LEU A 121 8.19 -9.13 4.06
C LEU A 121 6.89 -9.04 4.88
N THR A 122 6.01 -10.04 4.78
CA THR A 122 4.61 -9.97 5.21
C THR A 122 4.29 -10.99 6.29
#